data_AF-A0A8T2JJB9-F1
#
_entry.id   AF-A0A8T2JJB9-F1
#
_cell.length_a   1.000
_cell.length_b   1.000
_cell.length_c   1.000
_cell.angle_alpha   90.00
_cell.angle_beta   90.00
_cell.angle_gamma   90.00
#
_symmetry.space_group_name_H-M   'P 1'
#
loop_
_entity.id
_entity.type
_entity.pdbx_description
1 polymer ?
#
loop_
_entity_poly.entity_id
_entity_poly.type
_entity_poly.pdbx_seq_one_letter_code
_entity_poly.pdbx_strand_id
1 'polypeptide(L)'
;MAAPCSLSRCVVAPAGKHTASVIFLHGSGDSGPGIRSWIREILKQDLAFKHIKVIFPTAPARPYTPMNGAVSNVWFDRYKISISSPEHLESVDSMCQVLTNLINEEVKTGIMKNRILLGGFSMGGGMAMHLAYRQHRDVAGVFALSSFLNTGSVLYQELKEIESPPRIITVPRDCR
;
A
#
# COMPACT_ATOMS: atom_id res chain seq x y z
N MET A 1 24.92 13.25 0.73
CA MET A 1 23.86 12.25 0.45
C MET A 1 22.60 12.72 1.13
N ALA A 2 21.49 12.90 0.41
CA ALA A 2 20.23 13.26 1.04
C ALA A 2 19.80 12.10 1.96
N ALA A 3 19.46 12.39 3.21
CA ALA A 3 18.87 11.39 4.10
C ALA A 3 17.64 10.79 3.40
N PRO A 4 17.43 9.46 3.44
CA PRO A 4 16.23 8.87 2.87
C PRO A 4 15.03 9.52 3.55
N CYS A 5 14.20 10.20 2.76
CA CYS A 5 13.02 10.90 3.27
C CYS A 5 12.10 9.85 3.87
N SER A 6 12.07 9.76 5.20
CA SER A 6 11.24 8.77 5.89
C SER A 6 9.78 9.20 5.76
N LEU A 7 8.91 8.25 5.41
CA LEU A 7 7.48 8.54 5.33
C LEU A 7 6.95 8.84 6.73
N SER A 8 6.21 9.96 6.85
CA SER A 8 5.37 10.20 8.02
C SER A 8 4.35 9.06 8.12
N ARG A 9 4.09 8.59 9.34
CA ARG A 9 3.24 7.42 9.57
C ARG A 9 2.58 7.50 10.93
N CYS A 10 1.39 6.93 11.06
CA CYS A 10 0.81 6.63 12.36
C CYS A 10 0.80 5.12 12.57
N VAL A 11 0.93 4.70 13.83
CA VAL A 11 1.10 3.29 14.19
C VAL A 11 0.07 2.92 15.25
N VAL A 12 -0.53 1.75 15.09
CA VAL A 12 -1.28 1.05 16.13
C VAL A 12 -0.41 -0.10 16.61
N ALA A 13 0.06 0.00 17.86
CA ALA A 13 0.90 -1.03 18.46
C ALA A 13 0.09 -2.31 18.73
N PRO A 14 0.72 -3.50 18.64
CA PRO A 14 0.08 -4.72 19.08
C PRO A 14 -0.13 -4.71 20.60
N ALA A 15 -1.17 -5.38 21.07
CA ALA A 15 -1.46 -5.47 22.51
C ALA A 15 -0.46 -6.35 23.28
N GLY A 16 0.27 -7.22 22.59
CA GLY A 16 1.31 -8.09 23.15
C GLY A 16 2.57 -8.09 22.30
N LYS A 17 3.35 -9.18 22.36
CA LYS A 17 4.60 -9.29 21.60
C LYS A 17 4.34 -9.08 20.10
N HIS A 18 5.08 -8.14 19.52
CA HIS A 18 5.07 -7.85 18.09
C HIS A 18 5.73 -9.00 17.32
N THR A 19 4.98 -9.67 16.43
CA THR A 19 5.47 -10.82 15.64
C THR A 19 5.03 -10.80 14.18
N ALA A 20 4.27 -9.77 13.77
CA ALA A 20 3.80 -9.56 12.41
C ALA A 20 3.42 -8.08 12.22
N SER A 21 3.32 -7.66 10.97
CA SER A 21 2.99 -6.27 10.63
C SER A 21 2.05 -6.18 9.45
N VAL A 22 1.20 -5.16 9.47
CA VAL A 22 0.36 -4.75 8.36
C VAL A 22 0.78 -3.35 7.95
N ILE A 23 1.14 -3.17 6.68
CA ILE A 23 1.33 -1.84 6.08
C ILE A 23 0.07 -1.52 5.28
N PHE A 24 -0.72 -0.54 5.76
CA PHE A 24 -2.01 -0.17 5.20
C PHE A 24 -1.92 1.20 4.52
N LEU A 25 -2.00 1.20 3.19
CA LEU A 25 -1.88 2.39 2.35
C LEU A 25 -3.24 3.05 2.11
N HIS A 26 -3.32 4.37 2.33
CA HIS A 26 -4.54 5.16 2.14
C HIS A 26 -4.87 5.42 0.66
N GLY A 27 -6.07 5.95 0.39
CA GLY A 27 -6.51 6.37 -0.96
C GLY A 27 -5.95 7.73 -1.39
N SER A 28 -6.15 8.13 -2.64
CA SER A 28 -5.66 9.42 -3.16
C SER A 28 -6.21 10.61 -2.37
N GLY A 29 -5.34 11.52 -1.94
CA GLY A 29 -5.72 12.75 -1.21
C GLY A 29 -5.91 12.59 0.29
N ASP A 30 -5.74 11.39 0.83
CA ASP A 30 -5.86 11.11 2.27
C ASP A 30 -4.48 11.14 2.97
N SER A 31 -4.40 10.62 4.18
CA SER A 31 -3.18 10.50 4.99
C SER A 31 -3.24 9.25 5.88
N GLY A 32 -2.11 8.86 6.48
CA GLY A 32 -2.07 7.78 7.47
C GLY A 32 -3.05 7.97 8.64
N PRO A 33 -3.06 9.14 9.32
CA PRO A 33 -4.05 9.44 10.35
C PRO A 33 -5.51 9.45 9.85
N GLY A 34 -5.74 9.92 8.63
CA GLY A 34 -7.07 9.99 8.02
C GLY A 34 -7.68 8.60 7.81
N ILE A 35 -6.97 7.70 7.11
CA ILE A 35 -7.44 6.33 6.89
C ILE A 35 -7.62 5.56 8.21
N ARG A 36 -6.72 5.75 9.19
CA ARG A 36 -6.88 5.14 10.52
C ARG A 36 -8.17 5.62 11.18
N SER A 37 -8.42 6.92 11.16
CA SER A 37 -9.62 7.52 11.77
C SER A 37 -10.89 7.02 11.10
N TRP A 38 -10.89 6.90 9.76
CA TRP A 38 -12.01 6.37 9.00
C TRP A 38 -12.30 4.89 9.32
N ILE A 39 -11.26 4.06 9.38
CA ILE A 39 -11.41 2.65 9.80
C ILE A 39 -11.97 2.57 11.22
N ARG A 40 -11.47 3.40 12.15
CA ARG A 40 -11.96 3.46 13.52
C ARG A 40 -13.44 3.85 13.59
N GLU A 41 -13.87 4.78 12.75
CA GLU A 41 -15.26 5.22 12.69
C GLU A 41 -16.20 4.12 12.18
N ILE A 42 -15.76 3.33 11.18
CA ILE A 42 -16.51 2.20 10.65
C ILE A 42 -16.60 1.07 11.68
N LEU A 43 -15.47 0.69 12.28
CA LEU A 43 -15.39 -0.43 13.21
C LEU A 43 -15.84 -0.08 14.64
N LYS A 44 -16.06 1.21 14.94
CA LYS A 44 -16.30 1.77 16.28
C LYS A 44 -15.17 1.48 17.29
N GLN A 45 -14.00 1.07 16.80
CA GLN A 45 -12.77 0.82 17.57
C GLN A 45 -11.54 0.88 16.65
N ASP A 46 -10.35 1.08 17.21
CA ASP A 46 -9.11 1.01 16.41
C ASP A 46 -8.93 -0.40 15.84
N LEU A 47 -8.40 -0.48 14.61
CA LEU A 47 -7.96 -1.74 14.03
C LEU A 47 -6.67 -2.21 14.74
N ALA A 48 -6.85 -2.96 15.83
CA ALA A 48 -5.78 -3.43 16.70
C ALA A 48 -5.78 -4.95 16.83
N PHE A 49 -4.59 -5.53 17.05
CA PHE A 49 -4.41 -6.97 17.14
C PHE A 49 -3.47 -7.33 18.29
N LYS A 50 -3.55 -8.59 18.77
CA LYS A 50 -2.69 -9.07 19.85
C LYS A 50 -1.19 -9.07 19.46
N HIS A 51 -0.87 -9.40 18.22
CA HIS A 51 0.51 -9.64 17.78
C HIS A 51 0.92 -8.93 16.49
N ILE A 52 0.02 -8.14 15.91
CA ILE A 52 0.22 -7.46 14.62
C ILE A 52 0.30 -5.95 14.87
N LYS A 53 1.40 -5.33 14.45
CA LYS A 53 1.53 -3.87 14.38
C LYS A 53 0.89 -3.37 13.10
N VAL A 54 0.03 -2.35 13.17
CA VAL A 54 -0.55 -1.74 11.96
C VAL A 54 0.11 -0.39 11.70
N ILE A 55 0.67 -0.23 10.51
CA ILE A 55 1.40 0.95 10.06
C ILE A 55 0.59 1.62 8.97
N PHE A 56 0.20 2.87 9.18
CA PHE A 56 -0.48 3.70 8.21
C PHE A 56 0.47 4.82 7.76
N PRO A 57 1.28 4.61 6.71
CA PRO A 57 2.13 5.67 6.16
C PRO A 57 1.29 6.69 5.39
N THR A 58 1.79 7.91 5.30
CA THR A 58 1.24 8.98 4.46
C THR A 58 2.08 9.11 3.19
N ALA A 59 1.42 9.10 2.03
CA ALA A 59 2.06 9.40 0.76
C ALA A 59 2.61 10.83 0.77
N PRO A 60 3.83 11.06 0.24
CA PRO A 60 4.36 12.42 0.08
C PRO A 60 3.43 13.28 -0.78
N ALA A 61 3.31 14.56 -0.42
CA ALA A 61 2.59 15.53 -1.21
C ALA A 61 3.30 15.74 -2.57
N ARG A 62 2.59 15.60 -3.67
CA ARG A 62 3.11 15.78 -5.04
C ARG A 62 2.01 16.28 -6.00
N PRO A 63 2.37 16.90 -7.14
CA PRO A 63 1.40 17.20 -8.18
C PRO A 63 0.68 15.95 -8.66
N TYR A 64 -0.63 16.07 -8.89
CA TYR A 64 -1.47 14.97 -9.38
C TYR A 64 -2.20 15.38 -10.66
N THR A 65 -1.93 14.70 -11.76
CA THR A 65 -2.43 15.04 -13.10
C THR A 65 -3.96 15.11 -13.17
N PRO A 66 -4.74 14.19 -12.57
CA PRO A 66 -6.21 14.26 -12.57
C PRO A 66 -6.78 15.45 -11.79
N MET A 67 -5.97 16.12 -10.95
CA MET A 67 -6.33 17.35 -10.23
C MET A 67 -5.69 18.58 -10.89
N ASN A 68 -5.44 18.54 -12.22
CA ASN A 68 -4.81 19.62 -12.97
C ASN A 68 -3.46 20.08 -12.39
N GLY A 69 -2.69 19.14 -11.84
CA GLY A 69 -1.37 19.43 -11.24
C GLY A 69 -1.43 19.99 -9.82
N ALA A 70 -2.62 20.12 -9.20
CA ALA A 70 -2.71 20.47 -7.80
C ALA A 70 -1.98 19.44 -6.92
N VAL A 71 -1.35 19.94 -5.85
CA VAL A 71 -0.60 19.10 -4.91
C VAL A 71 -1.57 18.29 -4.05
N SER A 72 -1.32 16.98 -3.96
CA SER A 72 -2.12 16.04 -3.18
C SER A 72 -1.23 14.91 -2.64
N ASN A 73 -1.65 14.27 -1.55
CA ASN A 73 -0.97 13.09 -1.02
C ASN A 73 -1.37 11.87 -1.86
N VAL A 74 -0.55 11.51 -2.83
CA VAL A 74 -0.80 10.41 -3.77
C VAL A 74 0.43 9.52 -3.90
N TRP A 75 0.22 8.20 -3.94
CA TRP A 75 1.30 7.23 -4.05
C TRP A 75 2.00 7.30 -5.41
N PHE A 76 1.22 7.50 -6.46
CA PHE A 76 1.69 7.57 -7.84
C PHE A 76 0.73 8.43 -8.66
N ASP A 77 1.19 8.88 -9.83
CA ASP A 77 0.37 9.71 -10.71
C ASP A 77 -0.49 8.85 -11.65
N ARG A 78 -1.55 9.45 -12.21
CA ARG A 78 -2.42 8.83 -13.21
C ARG A 78 -2.66 9.81 -14.34
N TYR A 79 -2.47 9.39 -15.59
CA TYR A 79 -2.88 10.23 -16.72
C TYR A 79 -4.40 10.47 -16.73
N LYS A 80 -5.18 9.42 -16.42
CA LYS A 80 -6.65 9.47 -16.30
C LYS A 80 -7.12 8.49 -15.23
N ILE A 81 -8.28 8.77 -14.63
CA ILE A 81 -9.00 7.81 -13.76
C ILE A 81 -9.77 6.83 -14.65
N SER A 82 -9.06 5.92 -15.30
CA SER A 82 -9.64 4.88 -16.15
C SER A 82 -8.77 3.63 -16.15
N ILE A 83 -9.41 2.45 -16.16
CA ILE A 83 -8.72 1.15 -16.31
C ILE A 83 -8.07 0.98 -17.68
N SER A 84 -8.56 1.69 -18.70
CA SER A 84 -8.00 1.66 -20.07
C SER A 84 -6.82 2.60 -20.28
N SER A 85 -6.53 3.50 -19.33
CA SER A 85 -5.36 4.36 -19.39
C SER A 85 -4.08 3.55 -19.15
N PRO A 86 -2.92 3.90 -19.71
CA PRO A 86 -1.64 3.36 -19.25
C PRO A 86 -1.34 3.79 -17.81
N GLU A 87 -0.52 2.99 -17.13
CA GLU A 87 0.03 3.33 -15.81
C GLU A 87 1.16 4.36 -15.97
N HIS A 88 1.28 5.26 -15.00
CA HIS A 88 2.46 6.14 -14.93
C HIS A 88 3.60 5.42 -14.22
N LEU A 89 4.22 4.44 -14.91
CA LEU A 89 5.17 3.48 -14.30
C LEU A 89 6.33 4.14 -13.56
N GLU A 90 6.91 5.22 -14.08
CA GLU A 90 8.01 5.94 -13.40
C GLU A 90 7.63 6.36 -11.97
N SER A 91 6.40 6.85 -11.79
CA SER A 91 5.92 7.30 -10.47
C SER A 91 5.60 6.13 -9.54
N VAL A 92 5.14 5.00 -10.10
CA VAL A 92 4.90 3.75 -9.38
C VAL A 92 6.23 3.17 -8.90
N ASP A 93 7.22 3.07 -9.78
CA ASP A 93 8.53 2.47 -9.48
C ASP A 93 9.30 3.30 -8.44
N SER A 94 9.24 4.62 -8.57
CA SER A 94 9.78 5.54 -7.55
C SER A 94 9.16 5.27 -6.18
N MET A 95 7.83 5.15 -6.10
CA MET A 95 7.13 4.88 -4.84
C MET A 95 7.39 3.47 -4.31
N CYS A 96 7.58 2.48 -5.19
CA CYS A 96 8.00 1.14 -4.78
C CYS A 96 9.34 1.18 -4.03
N GLN A 97 10.31 1.99 -4.45
CA GLN A 97 11.58 2.12 -3.71
C GLN A 97 11.40 2.78 -2.35
N VAL A 98 10.56 3.81 -2.27
CA VAL A 98 10.24 4.47 -0.99
C VAL A 98 9.58 3.48 -0.02
N LEU A 99 8.58 2.72 -0.47
CA LEU A 99 7.89 1.74 0.37
C LEU A 99 8.74 0.50 0.67
N THR A 100 9.67 0.13 -0.22
CA THR A 100 10.68 -0.91 0.05
C THR A 100 11.54 -0.54 1.25
N ASN A 101 11.91 0.74 1.41
CA ASN A 101 12.63 1.20 2.59
C ASN A 101 11.80 1.01 3.87
N LEU A 102 10.49 1.30 3.83
CA LEU A 102 9.59 1.07 4.97
C LEU A 102 9.48 -0.43 5.32
N ILE A 103 9.41 -1.31 4.32
CA ILE A 103 9.43 -2.77 4.54
C ILE A 103 10.77 -3.18 5.17
N ASN A 104 11.89 -2.66 4.66
CA ASN A 104 13.22 -2.99 5.18
C ASN A 104 13.42 -2.48 6.62
N GLU A 105 12.87 -1.32 6.98
CA GLU A 105 12.84 -0.85 8.37
C GLU A 105 12.11 -1.84 9.27
N GLU A 106 10.98 -2.39 8.81
CA GLU A 106 10.20 -3.37 9.56
C GLU A 106 10.92 -4.72 9.70
N VAL A 107 11.61 -5.15 8.64
CA VAL A 107 12.46 -6.35 8.68
C VAL A 107 13.60 -6.17 9.68
N LYS A 108 14.22 -4.98 9.75
CA LYS A 108 15.27 -4.66 10.72
C LYS A 108 14.78 -4.73 12.17
N THR A 109 13.47 -4.61 12.44
CA THR A 109 12.93 -4.83 13.79
C THR A 109 12.71 -6.32 14.12
N GLY A 110 13.14 -7.24 13.24
CA GLY A 110 13.05 -8.70 13.44
C GLY A 110 11.78 -9.34 12.88
N ILE A 111 10.99 -8.62 12.09
CA ILE A 111 9.77 -9.16 11.45
C ILE A 111 10.14 -9.74 10.09
N MET A 112 10.03 -11.04 9.93
CA MET A 112 10.25 -11.69 8.63
C MET A 112 9.25 -11.19 7.58
N LYS A 113 9.65 -11.09 6.31
CA LYS A 113 8.77 -10.62 5.23
C LYS A 113 7.49 -11.45 5.09
N ASN A 114 7.57 -12.77 5.28
CA ASN A 114 6.41 -13.67 5.31
C ASN A 114 5.47 -13.47 6.53
N ARG A 115 5.75 -12.47 7.39
CA ARG A 115 4.91 -11.98 8.49
C ARG A 115 4.48 -10.53 8.28
N ILE A 116 4.70 -9.97 7.09
CA ILE A 116 4.27 -8.63 6.69
C ILE A 116 3.14 -8.78 5.67
N LEU A 117 1.98 -8.19 5.96
CA LEU A 117 0.88 -8.02 5.01
C LEU A 117 0.95 -6.61 4.41
N LEU A 118 0.79 -6.52 3.09
CA LEU A 118 0.70 -5.26 2.37
C LEU A 118 -0.73 -5.05 1.87
N GLY A 119 -1.24 -3.84 1.93
CA GLY A 119 -2.54 -3.57 1.32
C GLY A 119 -2.99 -2.15 1.46
N GLY A 120 -4.18 -1.86 0.94
CA GLY A 120 -4.73 -0.53 1.06
C GLY A 120 -6.07 -0.33 0.37
N PHE A 121 -6.54 0.90 0.46
CA PHE A 121 -7.80 1.36 -0.13
C PHE A 121 -7.56 2.15 -1.42
N SER A 122 -8.36 1.90 -2.45
CA SER A 122 -8.35 2.60 -3.73
C SER A 122 -6.93 2.64 -4.35
N MET A 123 -6.29 3.80 -4.45
CA MET A 123 -4.91 3.95 -4.92
C MET A 123 -3.91 3.12 -4.09
N GLY A 124 -4.09 3.05 -2.77
CA GLY A 124 -3.22 2.31 -1.87
C GLY A 124 -3.21 0.80 -2.14
N GLY A 125 -4.36 0.19 -2.46
CA GLY A 125 -4.40 -1.22 -2.83
C GLY A 125 -3.77 -1.47 -4.20
N GLY A 126 -3.90 -0.54 -5.15
CA GLY A 126 -3.15 -0.56 -6.42
C GLY A 126 -1.64 -0.55 -6.20
N MET A 127 -1.16 0.34 -5.31
CA MET A 127 0.25 0.43 -4.94
C MET A 127 0.75 -0.84 -4.25
N ALA A 128 -0.04 -1.41 -3.35
CA ALA A 128 0.32 -2.65 -2.62
C ALA A 128 0.48 -3.85 -3.57
N MET A 129 -0.37 -3.96 -4.61
CA MET A 129 -0.22 -4.99 -5.64
C MET A 129 1.10 -4.83 -6.40
N HIS A 130 1.42 -3.62 -6.88
CA HIS A 130 2.71 -3.34 -7.54
C HIS A 130 3.90 -3.70 -6.66
N LEU A 131 3.86 -3.32 -5.38
CA LEU A 131 4.95 -3.58 -4.45
C LEU A 131 5.18 -5.08 -4.21
N ALA A 132 4.11 -5.82 -3.94
CA ALA A 132 4.20 -7.24 -3.60
C ALA A 132 4.52 -8.13 -4.81
N TYR A 133 3.78 -8.00 -5.91
CA TYR A 133 3.91 -8.93 -7.04
C TYR A 133 5.16 -8.69 -7.90
N ARG A 134 5.72 -7.46 -7.84
CA ARG A 134 6.91 -7.10 -8.63
C ARG A 134 8.20 -7.16 -7.81
N GLN A 135 8.16 -6.78 -6.52
CA GLN A 135 9.40 -6.60 -5.73
C GLN A 135 9.48 -7.42 -4.43
N HIS A 136 8.36 -7.68 -3.76
CA HIS A 136 8.34 -8.38 -2.47
C HIS A 136 7.39 -9.58 -2.50
N ARG A 137 7.72 -10.56 -3.36
CA ARG A 137 6.90 -11.77 -3.57
C ARG A 137 6.88 -12.72 -2.36
N ASP A 138 7.73 -12.45 -1.37
CA ASP A 138 7.90 -13.20 -0.13
C ASP A 138 7.11 -12.60 1.06
N VAL A 139 6.24 -11.61 0.81
CA VAL A 139 5.31 -11.10 1.83
C VAL A 139 4.22 -12.12 2.18
N ALA A 140 3.63 -11.98 3.36
CA ALA A 140 2.59 -12.89 3.85
C ALA A 140 1.35 -12.91 2.95
N GLY A 141 1.07 -11.80 2.28
CA GLY A 141 -0.08 -11.63 1.40
C GLY A 141 -0.37 -10.17 1.10
N VAL A 142 -1.36 -9.97 0.23
CA VAL A 142 -1.78 -8.65 -0.25
C VAL A 142 -3.28 -8.50 -0.06
N PHE A 143 -3.76 -7.33 0.35
CA PHE A 143 -5.18 -7.00 0.27
C PHE A 143 -5.41 -5.70 -0.50
N ALA A 144 -6.50 -5.64 -1.27
CA ALA A 144 -6.85 -4.49 -2.07
C ALA A 144 -8.35 -4.19 -1.94
N LEU A 145 -8.67 -3.01 -1.43
CA LEU A 145 -10.05 -2.59 -1.15
C LEU A 145 -10.46 -1.52 -2.16
N SER A 146 -11.44 -1.83 -3.01
CA SER A 146 -11.93 -0.89 -4.04
C SER A 146 -10.84 -0.40 -5.00
N SER A 147 -9.87 -1.26 -5.31
CA SER A 147 -8.72 -0.96 -6.18
C SER A 147 -8.88 -1.56 -7.57
N PHE A 148 -8.03 -1.12 -8.50
CA PHE A 148 -7.91 -1.73 -9.83
C PHE A 148 -6.46 -1.59 -10.33
N LEU A 149 -6.08 -2.49 -11.25
CA LEU A 149 -4.89 -2.35 -12.10
C LEU A 149 -5.33 -1.95 -13.49
N ASN A 150 -4.49 -1.16 -14.18
CA ASN A 150 -4.77 -0.78 -15.56
C ASN A 150 -4.63 -1.98 -16.48
N THR A 151 -5.43 -2.05 -17.55
CA THR A 151 -5.55 -3.23 -18.44
C THR A 151 -4.20 -3.69 -19.00
N GLY A 152 -3.31 -2.73 -19.32
CA GLY A 152 -1.95 -3.00 -19.80
C GLY A 152 -0.89 -3.02 -18.69
N SER A 153 -1.26 -3.27 -17.44
CA SER A 153 -0.31 -3.23 -16.32
C SER A 153 0.84 -4.22 -16.52
N VAL A 154 2.06 -3.76 -16.22
CA VAL A 154 3.27 -4.60 -16.21
C VAL A 154 3.11 -5.80 -15.27
N LEU A 155 2.30 -5.64 -14.21
CA LEU A 155 2.03 -6.68 -13.23
C LEU A 155 1.42 -7.94 -13.85
N TYR A 156 0.59 -7.79 -14.89
CA TYR A 156 0.01 -8.96 -15.57
C TYR A 156 1.06 -9.80 -16.31
N GLN A 157 2.15 -9.21 -16.75
CA GLN A 157 3.26 -9.96 -17.36
C GLN A 157 4.10 -10.62 -16.28
N GLU A 158 4.39 -9.89 -15.20
CA GLU A 158 5.13 -10.43 -14.05
C GLU A 158 4.45 -11.67 -13.46
N LEU A 159 3.12 -11.70 -13.39
CA LEU A 159 2.36 -12.86 -12.89
C LEU A 159 2.48 -14.12 -13.76
N LYS A 160 2.76 -14.01 -15.06
CA LYS A 160 2.92 -15.20 -15.92
C LYS A 160 4.22 -15.95 -15.62
N GLU A 161 5.21 -15.24 -15.10
CA GLU A 161 6.54 -15.75 -14.81
C GLU A 161 6.68 -16.27 -13.36
N ILE A 162 5.57 -16.44 -12.63
CA ILE A 162 5.58 -16.79 -11.20
C ILE A 162 4.92 -18.15 -10.95
N GLU A 163 5.68 -19.08 -10.37
CA GLU A 163 5.17 -20.40 -9.94
C GLU A 163 4.34 -20.34 -8.63
N SER A 164 4.55 -19.35 -7.77
CA SER A 164 3.85 -19.21 -6.47
C SER A 164 3.71 -17.76 -6.02
N PRO A 165 2.68 -17.03 -6.47
CA PRO A 165 2.50 -15.62 -6.13
C PRO A 165 1.97 -15.43 -4.69
N PRO A 166 2.22 -14.28 -4.04
CA PRO A 166 1.57 -13.91 -2.78
C PRO A 166 0.05 -14.06 -2.87
N ARG A 167 -0.59 -14.53 -1.80
CA ARG A 167 -2.06 -14.64 -1.74
C ARG A 167 -2.68 -13.24 -1.79
N ILE A 168 -3.59 -13.01 -2.74
CA ILE A 168 -4.41 -11.80 -2.80
C ILE A 168 -5.73 -12.02 -2.04
N ILE A 169 -6.07 -11.09 -1.16
CA ILE A 169 -7.36 -11.01 -0.48
C ILE A 169 -8.09 -9.81 -1.07
N THR A 170 -9.03 -10.06 -1.97
CA THR A 170 -9.88 -9.02 -2.56
C THR A 170 -11.25 -9.03 -1.89
N VAL A 171 -11.74 -7.87 -1.46
CA VAL A 171 -13.15 -7.71 -1.07
C VAL A 171 -13.88 -7.10 -2.27
N PRO A 172 -14.81 -7.83 -2.91
CA PRO A 172 -15.58 -7.29 -4.03
C PRO A 172 -16.43 -6.10 -3.58
N ARG A 173 -16.79 -5.21 -4.53
CA ARG A 173 -17.65 -4.04 -4.26
C ARG A 173 -19.06 -4.42 -3.79
N ASP A 174 -19.46 -5.68 -3.94
CA ASP A 174 -20.82 -6.17 -3.70
C ASP A 174 -21.02 -6.77 -2.29
N CYS A 175 -20.27 -6.34 -1.28
CA CYS A 175 -20.67 -6.56 0.11
C CYS A 175 -21.78 -5.56 0.47
N ARG A 176 -23.01 -5.89 0.09
CA ARG A 176 -24.22 -5.37 0.75
C ARG A 176 -24.41 -6.04 2.11
#